data_AF-F2LSD1-F1
#
_entry.id   AF-F2LSD1-F1
#
_cell.length_a   1.000
_cell.length_b   1.000
_cell.length_c   1.000
_cell.angle_alpha   90.00
_cell.angle_beta   90.00
_cell.angle_gamma   90.00
#
_symmetry.space_group_name_H-M   'P 1'
#
loop_
_entity.id
_entity.type
_entity.pdbx_description
1 polymer ?
#
loop_
_entity_poly.entity_id
_entity_poly.type
_entity_poly.pdbx_seq_one_letter_code
_entity_poly.pdbx_strand_id
1 'polypeptide(L)'
;MFFDYLIHQATGVLDPIATRGAALSLAVVAAWWIMMRWLRSTGYGIAVIALPGTALHELAHFLAGFFLRARPVSLSLFPRREGGTWVLGSVGFERLTLFNACFVAFAPLALVIAAWWIFMAWVQPALLSGEYLSWFVGTYVCACALFSCLPSWTDIRVGAASALFYGIGGAVLWNCLGRFHG
;
A
#
# COMPACT_ATOMS: atom_id res chain seq x y z
N MET A 1 -42.62 -16.11 0.44
CA MET A 1 -43.39 -14.89 0.08
C MET A 1 -42.80 -13.61 0.69
N PHE A 2 -42.72 -13.44 2.03
CA PHE A 2 -42.07 -12.25 2.63
C PHE A 2 -40.55 -12.19 2.39
N PHE A 3 -39.88 -13.34 2.45
CA PHE A 3 -38.45 -13.46 2.17
C PHE A 3 -38.13 -13.20 0.68
N ASP A 4 -38.97 -13.70 -0.23
CA ASP A 4 -38.83 -13.46 -1.67
C ASP A 4 -39.12 -12.00 -2.04
N TYR A 5 -40.07 -11.34 -1.36
CA TYR A 5 -40.35 -9.91 -1.53
C TYR A 5 -39.16 -9.05 -1.05
N LEU A 6 -38.55 -9.39 0.09
CA LEU A 6 -37.35 -8.71 0.59
C LEU A 6 -36.13 -8.94 -0.31
N ILE A 7 -35.92 -10.16 -0.81
CA ILE A 7 -34.84 -10.44 -1.77
C ILE A 7 -35.09 -9.69 -3.07
N HIS A 8 -36.33 -9.66 -3.58
CA HIS A 8 -36.65 -8.97 -4.83
C HIS A 8 -36.59 -7.44 -4.72
N GLN A 9 -36.92 -6.86 -3.56
CA GLN A 9 -36.68 -5.45 -3.27
C GLN A 9 -35.19 -5.14 -3.13
N ALA A 10 -34.43 -6.02 -2.46
CA ALA A 10 -32.99 -5.86 -2.29
C ALA A 10 -32.25 -5.96 -3.64
N THR A 11 -32.54 -6.96 -4.48
CA THR A 11 -31.92 -7.10 -5.81
C THR A 11 -32.30 -5.94 -6.73
N GLY A 12 -33.56 -5.48 -6.70
CA GLY A 12 -34.00 -4.32 -7.48
C GLY A 12 -33.31 -2.99 -7.15
N VAL A 13 -32.76 -2.85 -5.93
CA VAL A 13 -31.97 -1.69 -5.49
C VAL A 13 -30.46 -1.95 -5.64
N LEU A 14 -30.01 -3.19 -5.49
CA LEU A 14 -28.60 -3.59 -5.62
C LEU A 14 -28.13 -3.58 -7.08
N ASP A 15 -28.96 -3.96 -8.06
CA ASP A 15 -28.56 -4.00 -9.47
C ASP A 15 -28.25 -2.59 -10.05
N PRO A 16 -29.07 -1.54 -9.79
CA PRO A 16 -28.74 -0.17 -10.19
C PRO A 16 -27.52 0.40 -9.47
N ILE A 17 -27.33 0.08 -8.18
CA ILE A 17 -26.18 0.57 -7.41
C ILE A 17 -24.89 -0.12 -7.87
N ALA A 18 -24.94 -1.43 -8.14
CA ALA A 18 -23.81 -2.19 -8.64
C ALA A 18 -23.40 -1.73 -10.05
N THR A 19 -24.36 -1.54 -10.96
CA THR A 19 -24.10 -1.04 -12.32
C THR A 19 -23.60 0.40 -12.33
N ARG A 20 -24.19 1.30 -11.52
CA ARG A 20 -23.72 2.69 -11.37
C ARG A 20 -22.34 2.74 -10.72
N GLY A 21 -22.13 1.96 -9.66
CA GLY A 21 -20.84 1.86 -8.97
C GLY A 21 -19.73 1.37 -9.90
N ALA A 22 -20.02 0.35 -10.72
CA ALA A 22 -19.09 -0.14 -11.74
C ALA A 22 -18.78 0.94 -12.80
N ALA A 23 -19.80 1.62 -13.32
CA ALA A 23 -19.61 2.70 -14.30
C ALA A 23 -18.79 3.87 -13.74
N LEU A 24 -19.07 4.30 -12.50
CA LEU A 24 -18.30 5.34 -11.80
C LEU A 24 -16.86 4.90 -11.58
N SER A 25 -16.65 3.65 -11.17
CA SER A 25 -15.30 3.09 -10.95
C SER A 25 -14.50 3.07 -12.25
N LEU A 26 -15.11 2.63 -13.35
CA LEU A 26 -14.49 2.67 -14.68
C LEU A 26 -14.18 4.10 -15.12
N ALA A 27 -15.08 5.05 -14.86
CA ALA A 27 -14.85 6.45 -15.17
C ALA A 27 -13.67 7.02 -14.38
N VAL A 28 -13.53 6.68 -13.09
CA VAL A 28 -12.38 7.08 -12.26
C VAL A 28 -11.09 6.47 -12.77
N VAL A 29 -11.09 5.17 -13.12
CA VAL A 29 -9.90 4.51 -13.70
C VAL A 29 -9.49 5.19 -15.01
N ALA A 30 -10.45 5.48 -15.89
CA ALA A 30 -10.19 6.16 -17.15
C ALA A 30 -9.67 7.59 -16.93
N ALA A 31 -10.27 8.34 -16.01
CA ALA A 31 -9.81 9.68 -15.64
C ALA A 31 -8.38 9.65 -15.08
N TRP A 32 -8.06 8.67 -14.23
CA TRP A 32 -6.73 8.48 -13.68
C TRP A 32 -5.70 8.15 -14.76
N TRP A 33 -6.04 7.24 -15.67
CA TRP A 33 -5.19 6.87 -16.80
C TRP A 33 -4.91 8.06 -17.71
N ILE A 34 -5.94 8.84 -18.06
CA ILE A 34 -5.78 10.08 -18.84
C ILE A 34 -4.87 11.04 -18.07
N MET A 35 -5.16 11.34 -16.81
CA MET A 35 -4.36 12.27 -16.03
C MET A 35 -2.88 11.88 -15.97
N MET A 36 -2.58 10.59 -15.70
CA MET A 36 -1.22 10.06 -15.72
C MET A 36 -0.55 10.19 -17.10
N ARG A 37 -1.31 9.96 -18.18
CA ARG A 37 -0.85 10.11 -19.57
C ARG A 37 -0.44 11.54 -19.93
N TRP A 38 -1.04 12.54 -19.28
CA TRP A 38 -0.71 13.96 -19.42
C TRP A 38 0.46 14.38 -18.53
N LEU A 39 0.46 13.95 -17.26
CA LEU A 39 1.48 14.33 -16.27
C LEU A 39 2.84 13.67 -16.50
N ARG A 40 2.89 12.56 -17.25
CA ARG A 40 4.17 11.92 -17.62
C ARG A 40 5.09 12.82 -18.44
N SER A 41 4.59 13.90 -19.02
CA SER A 41 5.36 14.80 -19.90
C SER A 41 6.43 15.61 -19.15
N THR A 42 6.28 15.83 -17.84
CA THR A 42 7.19 16.70 -17.07
C THR A 42 7.97 16.00 -15.96
N GLY A 43 7.65 14.74 -15.63
CA GLY A 43 8.25 13.95 -14.54
C GLY A 43 7.89 14.46 -13.14
N TYR A 44 7.94 15.78 -12.92
CA TYR A 44 7.53 16.47 -11.71
C TYR A 44 6.04 16.32 -11.41
N GLY A 45 5.18 16.31 -12.44
CA GLY A 45 3.74 16.10 -12.27
C GLY A 45 3.41 14.74 -11.66
N ILE A 46 4.13 13.68 -12.07
CA ILE A 46 3.99 12.35 -11.45
C ILE A 46 4.49 12.38 -10.01
N ALA A 47 5.61 13.05 -9.74
CA ALA A 47 6.17 13.13 -8.39
C ALA A 47 5.17 13.73 -7.39
N VAL A 48 4.51 14.84 -7.74
CA VAL A 48 3.54 15.52 -6.87
C VAL A 48 2.32 14.64 -6.55
N ILE A 49 1.80 13.91 -7.53
CA ILE A 49 0.68 12.99 -7.28
C ILE A 49 1.11 11.76 -6.49
N ALA A 50 2.34 11.29 -6.68
CA ALA A 50 2.88 10.18 -5.93
C ALA A 50 3.27 10.57 -4.48
N LEU A 51 3.43 11.86 -4.16
CA LEU A 51 3.91 12.33 -2.86
C LEU A 51 3.16 11.71 -1.65
N PRO A 52 1.82 11.65 -1.62
CA PRO A 52 1.14 11.05 -0.47
C PRO A 52 1.49 9.57 -0.30
N GLY A 53 1.58 8.82 -1.40
CA GLY A 53 1.99 7.42 -1.39
C GLY A 53 3.44 7.24 -0.95
N THR A 54 4.35 8.03 -1.50
CA THR A 54 5.76 8.07 -1.06
C THR A 54 5.88 8.39 0.42
N ALA A 55 5.10 9.36 0.92
CA ALA A 55 5.10 9.70 2.34
C ALA A 55 4.64 8.54 3.22
N LEU A 56 3.58 7.82 2.82
CA LEU A 56 3.14 6.61 3.51
C LEU A 56 4.19 5.50 3.50
N HIS A 57 4.87 5.31 2.37
CA HIS A 57 5.94 4.33 2.20
C HIS A 57 7.11 4.58 3.15
N GLU A 58 7.66 5.79 3.10
CA GLU A 58 8.77 6.20 3.95
C GLU A 58 8.37 6.20 5.43
N LEU A 59 7.13 6.61 5.74
CA LEU A 59 6.62 6.54 7.11
C LEU A 59 6.51 5.10 7.62
N ALA A 60 6.14 4.14 6.76
CA ALA A 60 6.10 2.72 7.13
C ALA A 60 7.49 2.21 7.54
N HIS A 61 8.52 2.54 6.77
CA HIS A 61 9.91 2.26 7.13
C HIS A 61 10.31 2.93 8.44
N PHE A 62 10.00 4.21 8.59
CA PHE A 62 10.34 4.98 9.79
C PHE A 62 9.71 4.39 11.05
N LEU A 63 8.41 4.09 11.01
CA LEU A 63 7.68 3.50 12.14
C LEU A 63 8.19 2.10 12.46
N ALA A 64 8.38 1.24 11.46
CA ALA A 64 8.93 -0.09 11.68
C ALA A 64 10.33 -0.02 12.28
N GLY A 65 11.19 0.86 11.76
CA GLY A 65 12.53 1.06 12.30
C GLY A 65 12.52 1.64 13.72
N PHE A 66 11.57 2.49 14.06
CA PHE A 66 11.37 2.98 15.42
C PHE A 66 11.00 1.83 16.37
N PHE A 67 9.97 1.05 16.05
CA PHE A 67 9.52 -0.07 16.89
C PHE A 67 10.56 -1.19 17.00
N LEU A 68 11.32 -1.45 15.93
CA LEU A 68 12.37 -2.47 15.87
C LEU A 68 13.76 -1.96 16.27
N ARG A 69 13.82 -0.75 16.85
CA ARG A 69 15.05 -0.13 17.41
C ARG A 69 16.18 -0.02 16.38
N ALA A 70 15.84 0.18 15.11
CA ALA A 70 16.77 0.40 14.00
C ALA A 70 17.36 1.82 13.95
N ARG A 71 16.90 2.71 14.85
CA ARG A 71 17.35 4.12 14.97
C ARG A 71 17.21 4.90 13.65
N PRO A 72 15.97 5.29 13.28
CA PRO A 72 15.78 6.17 12.13
C PRO A 72 16.37 7.55 12.46
N VAL A 73 17.22 8.07 11.58
CA VAL A 73 17.94 9.33 11.78
C VAL A 73 17.62 10.40 10.74
N SER A 74 17.05 10.00 9.61
CA SER A 74 16.60 10.93 8.59
C SER A 74 15.32 10.43 7.93
N LEU A 75 14.46 11.38 7.57
CA LEU A 75 13.25 11.18 6.78
C LEU A 75 13.19 12.33 5.77
N SER A 76 13.19 12.01 4.49
CA SER A 76 13.04 12.96 3.39
C SER A 76 11.83 12.56 2.55
N LEU A 77 10.88 13.47 2.40
CA LEU A 77 9.66 13.27 1.62
C LEU A 77 9.67 14.06 0.30
N PHE A 78 10.66 14.93 0.12
CA PHE A 78 10.72 15.82 -1.02
C PHE A 78 11.56 15.20 -2.15
N PRO A 79 11.05 15.21 -3.39
CA PRO A 79 11.76 14.65 -4.51
C PRO A 79 13.03 15.46 -4.77
N ARG A 80 14.17 14.76 -4.86
CA ARG A 80 15.47 15.33 -5.17
C ARG A 80 16.12 14.57 -6.33
N ARG A 81 16.98 15.26 -7.07
CA ARG A 81 17.83 14.62 -8.08
C ARG A 81 19.14 14.20 -7.45
N GLU A 82 19.49 12.93 -7.56
CA GLU A 82 20.78 12.38 -7.15
C GLU A 82 21.34 11.51 -8.28
N GLY A 83 22.57 11.81 -8.72
CA GLY A 83 23.31 10.99 -9.68
C GLY A 83 22.59 10.76 -11.03
N GLY A 84 21.78 11.72 -11.49
CA GLY A 84 20.99 11.60 -12.72
C GLY A 84 19.66 10.84 -12.57
N THR A 85 19.34 10.37 -11.36
CA THR A 85 18.06 9.72 -11.02
C THR A 85 17.21 10.59 -10.10
N TRP A 86 15.90 10.38 -10.12
CA TRP A 86 14.96 11.02 -9.18
C TRP A 86 14.75 10.13 -7.98
N VAL A 87 15.05 10.66 -6.80
CA VAL A 87 14.75 10.05 -5.50
C VAL A 87 13.53 10.76 -4.94
N LEU A 88 12.40 10.06 -4.86
CA LEU A 88 11.12 10.63 -4.42
C LEU A 88 11.06 10.84 -2.90
N GLY A 89 11.65 9.92 -2.15
CA GLY A 89 11.73 9.92 -0.69
C GLY A 89 12.88 9.03 -0.22
N SER A 90 13.24 9.15 1.05
CA SER A 90 14.21 8.25 1.69
C SER A 90 14.14 8.30 3.21
N VAL A 91 14.40 7.17 3.86
CA VAL A 91 14.66 7.06 5.31
C VAL A 91 16.05 6.51 5.55
N GLY A 92 16.80 7.15 6.45
CA GLY A 92 18.12 6.69 6.90
C GLY A 92 18.04 6.02 8.27
N PHE A 93 18.82 4.96 8.44
CA PHE A 93 18.91 4.19 9.68
C PHE A 93 20.36 4.03 10.13
N GLU A 94 20.63 4.23 11.42
CA GLU A 94 21.96 4.00 12.01
C GLU A 94 22.19 2.55 12.47
N ARG A 95 21.13 1.80 12.75
CA ARG A 95 21.23 0.49 13.42
C ARG A 95 20.41 -0.59 12.73
N LEU A 96 20.64 -0.76 11.43
CA LEU A 96 20.16 -1.94 10.72
C LEU A 96 21.02 -3.16 11.06
N THR A 97 20.35 -4.23 11.47
CA THR A 97 20.95 -5.51 11.88
C THR A 97 20.24 -6.65 11.17
N LEU A 98 20.85 -7.83 11.15
CA LEU A 98 20.24 -9.01 10.54
C LEU A 98 18.90 -9.42 11.17
N PHE A 99 18.58 -8.95 12.38
CA PHE A 99 17.31 -9.27 13.05
C PHE A 99 16.18 -8.31 12.67
N ASN A 100 16.46 -7.02 12.48
CA ASN A 100 15.42 -6.03 12.20
C ASN A 100 15.33 -5.64 10.72
N ALA A 101 16.39 -5.84 9.93
CA ALA A 101 16.46 -5.33 8.56
C ALA A 101 15.37 -5.89 7.64
N CYS A 102 15.01 -7.17 7.74
CA CYS A 102 13.92 -7.77 6.97
C CYS A 102 12.59 -7.05 7.24
N PHE A 103 12.21 -6.93 8.52
CA PHE A 103 10.94 -6.33 8.90
C PHE A 103 10.88 -4.83 8.58
N VAL A 104 11.99 -4.10 8.74
CA VAL A 104 12.07 -2.69 8.35
C VAL A 104 11.97 -2.53 6.84
N ALA A 105 12.70 -3.35 6.06
CA ALA A 105 12.69 -3.27 4.60
C ALA A 105 11.35 -3.67 3.98
N PHE A 106 10.65 -4.63 4.55
CA PHE A 106 9.34 -5.06 4.05
C PHE A 106 8.16 -4.37 4.76
N ALA A 107 8.43 -3.37 5.61
CA ALA A 107 7.40 -2.60 6.32
C ALA A 107 6.31 -2.00 5.41
N PRO A 108 6.62 -1.48 4.20
CA PRO A 108 5.60 -0.94 3.30
C PRO A 108 4.51 -1.93 2.91
N LEU A 109 4.75 -3.25 3.00
CA LEU A 109 3.71 -4.25 2.75
C LEU A 109 2.52 -4.13 3.72
N ALA A 110 2.73 -3.57 4.92
CA ALA A 110 1.64 -3.28 5.84
C ALA A 110 0.63 -2.25 5.29
N LEU A 111 1.00 -1.46 4.29
CA LEU A 111 0.08 -0.55 3.61
C LEU A 111 -1.02 -1.30 2.85
N VAL A 112 -0.85 -2.58 2.50
CA VAL A 112 -1.93 -3.42 1.96
C VAL A 112 -3.05 -3.58 2.99
N ILE A 113 -2.70 -3.80 4.25
CA ILE A 113 -3.65 -3.89 5.35
C ILE A 113 -4.34 -2.54 5.53
N ALA A 114 -3.57 -1.44 5.53
CA ALA A 114 -4.14 -0.10 5.62
C ALA A 114 -5.12 0.20 4.46
N ALA A 115 -4.75 -0.16 3.23
CA ALA A 115 -5.60 0.01 2.06
C ALA A 115 -6.89 -0.80 2.16
N TRP A 116 -6.81 -2.05 2.61
CA TRP A 116 -7.98 -2.88 2.87
C TRP A 116 -8.93 -2.23 3.89
N TRP A 117 -8.38 -1.72 4.99
CA TRP A 117 -9.16 -0.99 6.00
C TRP A 117 -9.80 0.28 5.43
N ILE A 118 -9.06 1.09 4.67
CA ILE A 118 -9.59 2.29 4.00
C ILE A 118 -10.73 1.89 3.05
N PHE A 119 -10.56 0.82 2.29
CA PHE A 119 -11.59 0.35 1.37
C PHE A 119 -12.88 -0.03 2.11
N MET A 120 -12.78 -0.85 3.15
CA MET A 120 -13.94 -1.36 3.88
C MET A 120 -14.61 -0.30 4.76
N ALA A 121 -13.83 0.55 5.43
CA ALA A 121 -14.34 1.50 6.40
C ALA A 121 -14.72 2.86 5.78
N TRP A 122 -14.22 3.19 4.59
CA TRP A 122 -14.45 4.51 3.97
C TRP A 122 -14.94 4.43 2.53
N VAL A 123 -14.21 3.76 1.62
CA VAL A 123 -14.55 3.77 0.19
C VAL A 123 -15.91 3.11 -0.09
N GLN A 124 -16.13 1.92 0.44
CA GLN A 124 -17.39 1.18 0.29
C GLN A 124 -18.57 1.96 0.89
N PRO A 125 -18.54 2.39 2.16
CA PRO A 125 -19.62 3.19 2.76
C PRO A 125 -19.92 4.47 1.99
N ALA A 126 -18.91 5.23 1.54
CA ALA A 126 -19.10 6.47 0.81
C ALA A 126 -19.76 6.27 -0.57
N LEU A 127 -19.46 5.15 -1.25
CA LEU A 127 -20.13 4.80 -2.50
C LEU A 127 -21.60 4.46 -2.25
N LEU A 128 -21.88 3.64 -1.23
CA LEU A 128 -23.22 3.19 -0.89
C LEU A 128 -24.11 4.32 -0.36
N SER A 129 -23.54 5.31 0.32
CA SER A 129 -24.26 6.52 0.77
C SER A 129 -24.45 7.56 -0.33
N GLY A 130 -23.85 7.36 -1.52
CA GLY A 130 -23.92 8.31 -2.63
C GLY A 130 -23.04 9.56 -2.45
N GLU A 131 -22.10 9.53 -1.49
CA GLU A 131 -21.17 10.63 -1.24
C GLU A 131 -19.98 10.59 -2.22
N TYR A 132 -20.23 10.90 -3.49
CA TYR A 132 -19.26 10.68 -4.56
C TYR A 132 -17.93 11.44 -4.38
N LEU A 133 -17.93 12.62 -3.76
CA LEU A 133 -16.70 13.35 -3.46
C LEU A 133 -15.85 12.61 -2.41
N SER A 134 -16.48 12.15 -1.33
CA SER A 134 -15.84 11.36 -0.27
C SER A 134 -15.32 10.03 -0.84
N TRP A 135 -16.13 9.37 -1.66
CA TRP A 135 -15.74 8.15 -2.38
C TRP A 135 -14.53 8.36 -3.30
N PHE A 136 -14.49 9.45 -4.07
CA PHE A 136 -13.37 9.77 -4.95
C PHE A 136 -12.08 9.99 -4.17
N VAL A 137 -12.15 10.80 -3.10
CA VAL A 137 -10.99 11.07 -2.22
C VAL A 137 -10.52 9.78 -1.54
N GLY A 138 -11.44 9.00 -0.97
CA GLY A 138 -11.12 7.72 -0.34
C GLY A 138 -10.49 6.73 -1.31
N THR A 139 -10.98 6.68 -2.56
CA THR A 139 -10.41 5.83 -3.62
C THR A 139 -8.98 6.26 -3.96
N TYR A 140 -8.71 7.57 -4.04
CA TYR A 140 -7.36 8.08 -4.24
C TYR A 140 -6.40 7.68 -3.10
N VAL A 141 -6.81 7.88 -1.85
CA VAL A 141 -6.00 7.50 -0.67
C VAL A 141 -5.75 5.98 -0.64
N CYS A 142 -6.77 5.18 -0.92
CA CYS A 142 -6.67 3.73 -1.04
C CYS A 142 -5.68 3.31 -2.14
N ALA A 143 -5.74 3.97 -3.31
CA ALA A 143 -4.83 3.74 -4.42
C ALA A 143 -3.37 4.11 -4.06
N CYS A 144 -3.16 5.23 -3.36
CA CYS A 144 -1.83 5.61 -2.85
C CYS A 144 -1.26 4.52 -1.93
N ALA A 145 -2.06 4.02 -0.98
CA ALA A 145 -1.62 2.98 -0.06
C ALA A 145 -1.29 1.65 -0.78
N LEU A 146 -2.12 1.22 -1.74
CA LEU A 146 -1.86 0.01 -2.53
C LEU A 146 -0.64 0.14 -3.44
N PHE A 147 -0.53 1.25 -4.18
CA PHE A 147 0.56 1.41 -5.12
C PHE A 147 1.91 1.55 -4.41
N SER A 148 1.92 2.23 -3.27
CA SER A 148 3.13 2.46 -2.48
C SER A 148 3.44 1.33 -1.51
N CYS A 149 2.70 0.21 -1.49
CA CYS A 149 3.06 -0.91 -0.62
C CYS A 149 4.23 -1.75 -1.16
N LEU A 150 4.54 -1.62 -2.45
CA LEU A 150 5.56 -2.45 -3.10
C LEU A 150 6.96 -2.01 -2.66
N PRO A 151 7.77 -2.92 -2.08
CA PRO A 151 9.14 -2.60 -1.70
C PRO A 151 9.98 -2.28 -2.95
N SER A 152 10.85 -1.28 -2.82
CA SER A 152 11.79 -0.91 -3.86
C SER A 152 12.92 -1.93 -3.99
N TRP A 153 13.71 -1.81 -5.05
CA TRP A 153 14.94 -2.59 -5.20
C TRP A 153 15.94 -2.37 -4.07
N THR A 154 15.99 -1.16 -3.50
CA THR A 154 16.84 -0.85 -2.34
C THR A 154 16.37 -1.61 -1.12
N ASP A 155 15.05 -1.66 -0.89
CA ASP A 155 14.47 -2.35 0.26
C ASP A 155 14.74 -3.86 0.18
N ILE A 156 14.52 -4.45 -1.00
CA ILE A 156 14.83 -5.86 -1.24
C ILE A 156 16.31 -6.14 -0.91
N ARG A 157 17.24 -5.28 -1.34
CA ARG A 157 18.67 -5.46 -1.05
C ARG A 157 18.99 -5.36 0.44
N VAL A 158 18.40 -4.39 1.14
CA VAL A 158 18.59 -4.21 2.59
C VAL A 158 18.01 -5.38 3.38
N GLY A 159 16.83 -5.87 2.98
CA GLY A 159 16.12 -6.95 3.64
C GLY A 159 16.60 -8.36 3.30
N ALA A 160 17.22 -8.58 2.13
CA ALA A 160 17.50 -9.91 1.59
C ALA A 160 18.33 -10.80 2.52
N ALA A 161 19.42 -10.28 3.08
CA ALA A 161 20.29 -11.06 3.97
C ALA A 161 19.54 -11.49 5.25
N SER A 162 18.76 -10.58 5.82
CA SER A 162 17.94 -10.83 7.00
C SER A 162 16.81 -11.82 6.69
N ALA A 163 16.15 -11.69 5.54
CA ALA A 163 15.13 -12.61 5.07
C ALA A 163 15.68 -14.03 4.87
N LEU A 164 16.88 -14.16 4.27
CA LEU A 164 17.56 -15.44 4.11
C LEU A 164 17.92 -16.06 5.46
N PHE A 165 18.42 -15.25 6.41
CA PHE A 165 18.71 -15.70 7.77
C PHE A 165 17.48 -16.30 8.46
N TYR A 166 16.33 -15.61 8.40
CA TYR A 166 15.07 -16.13 8.93
C TYR A 166 14.57 -17.36 8.17
N GLY A 167 14.72 -17.38 6.84
CA GLY A 167 14.33 -18.52 6.01
C GLY A 167 15.10 -19.81 6.36
N ILE A 168 16.42 -19.70 6.50
CA ILE A 168 17.28 -20.83 6.92
C ILE A 168 16.92 -21.28 8.33
N GLY A 169 16.79 -20.34 9.28
CA GLY A 169 16.41 -20.66 10.66
C GLY A 169 15.06 -21.39 10.74
N GLY A 170 14.06 -20.92 9.99
CA GLY A 170 12.74 -21.55 9.89
C GLY A 170 12.80 -22.95 9.27
N ALA A 171 13.59 -23.14 8.20
CA ALA A 171 13.76 -24.44 7.56
C ALA A 171 14.43 -25.46 8.49
N VAL A 172 15.46 -25.04 9.24
CA VAL A 172 16.11 -25.91 10.24
C VAL A 172 15.12 -26.28 11.34
N LEU A 173 14.39 -25.30 11.89
CA LEU A 173 13.39 -25.54 12.92
C LEU A 173 12.31 -26.52 12.46
N TRP A 174 11.78 -26.33 11.24
CA TRP A 174 10.80 -27.24 10.64
C TRP A 174 11.34 -28.67 10.54
N ASN A 175 12.56 -28.84 10.05
CA ASN A 175 13.19 -30.16 9.95
C ASN A 175 13.42 -30.80 11.33
N CYS A 176 13.73 -30.02 12.36
CA CYS A 176 13.86 -30.52 13.72
C CYS A 176 12.50 -30.93 14.30
N LEU A 177 11.46 -30.10 14.15
CA LEU A 177 10.11 -30.36 14.66
C LEU A 177 9.43 -31.55 13.96
N GLY A 178 9.65 -31.72 12.65
CA GLY A 178 9.15 -32.86 11.89
C GLY A 178 9.77 -34.20 12.32
N ARG A 179 10.98 -34.18 12.89
CA ARG A 179 11.64 -35.38 13.44
C ARG A 179 11.09 -35.82 14.81
N PHE A 180 10.31 -34.98 15.49
CA PHE A 180 9.71 -35.32 16.80
C PHE A 180 8.29 -35.89 16.70
N HIS A 181 7.65 -35.82 15.52
CA HIS A 181 6.28 -36.30 15.30
C HIS A 181 6.21 -37.57 14.43
N GLY A 182 7.34 -38.24 14.16
CA GLY A 182 7.45 -39.44 13.34
C GLY A 182 8.04 -40.62 14.08
#